data_AF-A0A7I7Q800-F1
#
_entry.id   AF-A0A7I7Q800-F1
#
_cell.length_a   1.000
_cell.length_b   1.000
_cell.length_c   1.000
_cell.angle_alpha   90.00
_cell.angle_beta   90.00
_cell.angle_gamma   90.00
#
_symmetry.space_group_name_H-M   'P 1'
#
loop_
_entity.id
_entity.type
_entity.pdbx_description
1 polymer ?
#
loop_
_entity_poly.entity_id
_entity_poly.type
_entity_poly.pdbx_seq_one_letter_code
_entity_poly.pdbx_strand_id
1 'polypeptide(L)'
;MKLPLLGPVSLTGFQHGWFFLLLLAVLLVIGLYVLQQFARRRRVLRFANMEVLERVAPARLSRWRHIPTILLAVSLVLLTTAMAGPTTDVRIPLNRAVVMLVIDVSESMAATDVAPNRLAAAQEAGKQFADELTPAINLGLVAFAANATLLVSPTTNRGAVKAAIDGLQAAPKTATGEGIFTALQAIATVGAVMGGGDGPPPARIVLESDGAENVPLDPNAPQGAFTAARAAKAEGVQISTISFGTPDGTVVYQGATIPVPVDDQTLQEITKITDGQAFHADSLASLKEVYGTLQRQIGYETVKGDASLAWMLLGSVVMAGAVLAGLFLNRRLPA
;
A
#
# COMPACT_ATOMS: atom_id res chain seq x y z
N MET A 1 -13.84 -8.39 3.76
CA MET A 1 -14.42 -9.09 2.58
C MET A 1 -15.11 -8.07 1.70
N LYS A 2 -15.13 -8.24 0.37
CA LYS A 2 -15.89 -7.34 -0.53
C LYS A 2 -17.19 -8.04 -0.92
N LEU A 3 -18.33 -7.43 -0.62
CA LEU A 3 -19.64 -7.92 -1.07
C LEU A 3 -20.01 -7.23 -2.39
N PRO A 4 -20.60 -7.94 -3.37
CA PRO A 4 -21.15 -7.30 -4.55
C PRO A 4 -22.22 -6.28 -4.13
N LEU A 5 -22.22 -5.10 -4.77
CA LEU A 5 -23.11 -3.94 -4.51
C LEU A 5 -22.91 -3.18 -3.18
N LEU A 6 -22.38 -3.82 -2.13
CA LEU A 6 -22.27 -3.19 -0.79
C LEU A 6 -20.87 -2.69 -0.45
N GLY A 7 -19.84 -3.07 -1.21
CA GLY A 7 -18.46 -2.63 -0.98
C GLY A 7 -17.72 -3.44 0.09
N PRO A 8 -16.65 -2.90 0.69
CA PRO A 8 -15.89 -3.60 1.72
C PRO A 8 -16.67 -3.70 3.03
N VAL A 9 -16.63 -4.88 3.64
CA VAL A 9 -17.17 -5.19 4.96
C VAL A 9 -16.03 -5.70 5.83
N SER A 10 -15.83 -5.09 6.99
CA SER A 10 -14.93 -5.55 8.04
C SER A 10 -15.65 -5.65 9.38
N LEU A 11 -15.14 -6.54 10.23
CA LEU A 11 -15.61 -6.78 11.61
C LEU A 11 -14.53 -6.43 12.64
N THR A 12 -13.45 -5.78 12.20
CA THR A 12 -12.25 -5.50 12.97
C THR A 12 -11.78 -4.06 12.70
N GLY A 13 -10.97 -3.51 13.60
CA GLY A 13 -10.43 -2.16 13.44
C GLY A 13 -11.48 -1.06 13.57
N PHE A 14 -12.19 -1.01 14.70
CA PHE A 14 -13.16 0.06 14.97
C PHE A 14 -12.45 1.37 15.32
N GLN A 15 -12.74 2.45 14.57
CA GLN A 15 -12.23 3.78 14.89
C GLN A 15 -12.83 4.32 16.20
N HIS A 16 -14.08 3.96 16.50
CA HIS A 16 -14.84 4.53 17.60
C HIS A 16 -15.53 3.44 18.42
N GLY A 17 -14.74 2.63 19.14
CA GLY A 17 -15.25 1.50 19.92
C GLY A 17 -16.28 1.87 21.01
N TRP A 18 -16.33 3.13 21.45
CA TRP A 18 -17.29 3.60 22.45
C TRP A 18 -18.76 3.55 21.97
N PHE A 19 -19.01 3.52 20.66
CA PHE A 19 -20.38 3.35 20.13
C PHE A 19 -21.02 2.01 20.48
N PHE A 20 -20.24 1.00 20.90
CA PHE A 20 -20.82 -0.25 21.42
C PHE A 20 -21.66 -0.04 22.68
N LEU A 21 -21.53 1.10 23.38
CA LEU A 21 -22.45 1.47 24.46
C LEU A 21 -23.90 1.61 23.96
N LEU A 22 -24.15 1.91 22.68
CA LEU A 22 -25.49 1.91 22.10
C LEU A 22 -26.14 0.52 22.12
N LEU A 23 -25.36 -0.57 22.18
CA LEU A 23 -25.93 -1.91 22.38
C LEU A 23 -26.66 -2.02 23.73
N LEU A 24 -26.26 -1.27 24.76
CA LEU A 24 -27.00 -1.21 26.03
C LEU A 24 -28.39 -0.58 25.82
N ALA A 25 -28.52 0.42 24.95
CA ALA A 25 -29.81 0.99 24.59
C ALA A 25 -30.67 -0.02 23.81
N VAL A 26 -30.06 -0.84 22.93
CA VAL A 26 -30.76 -1.94 22.25
C VAL A 26 -31.28 -2.97 23.26
N LEU A 27 -30.45 -3.38 24.23
CA LEU A 27 -30.86 -4.27 25.30
C LEU A 27 -31.98 -3.68 26.17
N LEU A 28 -31.95 -2.37 26.43
CA LEU A 28 -33.02 -1.67 27.14
C LEU A 28 -34.34 -1.74 26.36
N VAL A 29 -34.32 -1.49 25.04
CA VAL A 29 -35.52 -1.59 24.18
C VAL A 29 -36.09 -3.01 24.19
N ILE A 30 -35.23 -4.03 24.10
CA ILE A 30 -35.63 -5.44 24.19
C ILE A 30 -36.23 -5.73 25.59
N GLY A 31 -35.59 -5.26 26.65
CA GLY A 31 -36.05 -5.41 28.03
C GLY A 31 -37.43 -4.79 28.27
N LEU A 32 -37.63 -3.55 27.81
CA LEU A 32 -38.93 -2.87 27.88
C LEU A 32 -40.01 -3.62 27.10
N TYR A 33 -39.68 -4.13 25.90
CA TYR A 33 -40.61 -4.95 25.11
C TYR A 33 -41.03 -6.21 25.88
N VAL A 34 -40.07 -6.94 26.45
CA VAL A 34 -40.32 -8.15 27.23
C VAL A 34 -41.18 -7.84 28.47
N LEU A 35 -40.86 -6.78 29.22
CA LEU A 35 -41.63 -6.32 30.37
C LEU A 35 -43.07 -5.97 29.99
N GLN A 36 -43.29 -5.28 28.87
CA GLN A 36 -44.64 -4.98 28.37
C GLN A 36 -45.42 -6.25 28.02
N GLN A 37 -44.78 -7.26 27.44
CA GLN A 37 -45.43 -8.54 27.13
C GLN A 37 -45.80 -9.31 28.40
N PHE A 38 -44.92 -9.35 29.40
CA PHE A 38 -45.21 -9.95 30.71
C PHE A 38 -46.32 -9.20 31.45
N ALA A 39 -46.28 -7.87 31.46
CA ALA A 39 -47.32 -7.03 32.05
C ALA A 39 -48.67 -7.18 31.31
N ARG A 40 -48.64 -7.37 29.98
CA ARG A 40 -49.86 -7.64 29.20
C ARG A 40 -50.43 -9.02 29.51
N ARG A 41 -49.60 -10.06 29.64
CA ARG A 41 -50.06 -11.38 30.12
C ARG A 41 -50.68 -11.28 31.51
N ARG A 42 -50.04 -10.60 32.46
CA ARG A 42 -50.59 -10.39 33.82
C ARG A 42 -51.90 -9.59 33.82
N ARG A 43 -52.04 -8.58 32.95
CA ARG A 43 -53.29 -7.81 32.80
C ARG A 43 -54.41 -8.65 32.20
N VAL A 44 -54.13 -9.44 31.17
CA VAL A 44 -55.11 -10.37 30.57
C VAL A 44 -55.56 -11.41 31.59
N LEU A 45 -54.66 -11.91 32.44
CA LEU A 45 -54.98 -12.86 33.51
C LEU A 45 -55.75 -12.23 34.70
N ARG A 46 -55.68 -10.90 34.89
CA ARG A 46 -56.45 -10.18 35.93
C ARG A 46 -57.89 -9.90 35.53
N PHE A 47 -58.22 -9.89 34.24
CA PHE A 47 -59.59 -9.79 33.72
C PHE A 47 -60.13 -11.18 33.35
N ALA A 48 -60.24 -12.05 34.36
CA ALA A 48 -60.87 -13.36 34.20
C ALA A 48 -62.40 -13.23 34.29
N ASN A 49 -63.03 -12.84 33.17
CA ASN A 49 -64.39 -13.27 32.84
C ASN A 49 -64.21 -14.30 31.73
N MET A 50 -63.96 -15.55 32.12
CA MET A 50 -63.46 -16.63 31.24
C MET A 50 -64.43 -16.98 30.09
N GLU A 51 -65.71 -16.61 30.18
CA GLU A 51 -66.73 -16.90 29.15
C GLU A 51 -66.68 -15.98 27.91
N VAL A 52 -66.19 -14.74 28.04
CA VAL A 52 -66.07 -13.82 26.89
C VAL A 52 -64.73 -13.99 26.17
N LEU A 53 -63.72 -14.50 26.89
CA LEU A 53 -62.36 -14.68 26.38
C LEU A 53 -62.31 -15.80 25.32
N GLU A 54 -63.08 -16.87 25.46
CA GLU A 54 -63.15 -17.95 24.46
C GLU A 54 -63.92 -17.56 23.18
N ARG A 55 -64.90 -16.65 23.27
CA ARG A 55 -65.68 -16.20 22.10
C ARG A 55 -65.01 -15.13 21.23
N VAL A 56 -63.97 -14.45 21.74
CA VAL A 56 -63.35 -13.29 21.05
C VAL A 56 -61.83 -13.43 20.91
N ALA A 57 -61.18 -14.41 21.55
CA ALA A 57 -59.75 -14.61 21.39
C ALA A 57 -59.43 -15.43 20.12
N PRO A 58 -58.77 -14.86 19.09
CA PRO A 58 -58.29 -15.66 17.98
C PRO A 58 -57.23 -16.66 18.47
N ALA A 59 -57.41 -17.93 18.11
CA ALA A 59 -56.73 -19.10 18.67
C ALA A 59 -55.23 -19.26 18.33
N ARG A 60 -54.53 -18.24 17.84
CA ARG A 60 -53.07 -18.35 17.60
C ARG A 60 -52.36 -17.05 17.94
N LEU A 61 -51.59 -17.05 19.04
CA LEU A 61 -50.48 -16.10 19.19
C LEU A 61 -49.51 -16.37 18.03
N SER A 62 -49.68 -15.65 16.93
CA SER A 62 -48.84 -15.81 15.75
C SER A 62 -47.41 -15.45 16.15
N ARG A 63 -46.50 -16.45 16.09
CA ARG A 63 -45.06 -16.26 16.34
C ARG A 63 -44.46 -15.17 15.44
N TRP A 64 -45.10 -14.91 14.31
CA TRP A 64 -44.78 -13.85 13.34
C TRP A 64 -44.93 -12.43 13.91
N ARG A 65 -45.65 -12.24 15.03
CA ARG A 65 -45.79 -10.93 15.69
C ARG A 65 -44.45 -10.40 16.24
N HIS A 66 -43.47 -11.26 16.45
CA HIS A 66 -42.14 -10.87 16.94
C HIS A 66 -41.18 -10.44 15.82
N ILE A 67 -41.50 -10.74 14.55
CA ILE A 67 -40.64 -10.45 13.40
C ILE A 67 -40.27 -8.95 13.31
N PRO A 68 -41.21 -8.00 13.45
CA PRO A 68 -40.86 -6.57 13.40
C PRO A 68 -39.89 -6.15 14.51
N THR A 69 -40.06 -6.66 15.73
CA THR A 69 -39.18 -6.36 16.87
C THR A 69 -37.80 -6.98 16.71
N ILE A 70 -37.72 -8.20 16.19
CA ILE A 70 -36.45 -8.88 15.91
C ILE A 70 -35.70 -8.14 14.79
N LEU A 71 -36.38 -7.80 13.69
CA LEU A 71 -35.78 -7.02 12.60
C LEU A 71 -35.32 -5.64 13.07
N LEU A 72 -36.10 -4.97 13.93
CA LEU A 72 -35.69 -3.69 14.52
C LEU A 72 -34.42 -3.86 15.36
N ALA A 73 -34.37 -4.86 16.25
CA ALA A 73 -33.19 -5.13 17.06
C ALA A 73 -31.95 -5.44 16.20
N VAL A 74 -32.11 -6.28 15.16
CA VAL A 74 -31.03 -6.57 14.20
C VAL A 74 -30.58 -5.30 13.47
N SER A 75 -31.51 -4.47 13.01
CA SER A 75 -31.17 -3.20 12.34
C SER A 75 -30.37 -2.26 13.25
N LEU A 76 -30.73 -2.17 14.53
CA LEU A 76 -30.02 -1.33 15.49
C LEU A 76 -28.61 -1.87 15.76
N VAL A 77 -28.42 -3.18 15.82
CA VAL A 77 -27.08 -3.80 15.93
C VAL A 77 -26.24 -3.46 14.70
N LEU A 78 -26.79 -3.59 13.49
CA LEU A 78 -26.09 -3.28 12.24
C LEU A 78 -25.74 -1.81 12.08
N LEU A 79 -26.63 -0.89 12.50
CA LEU A 79 -26.36 0.55 12.49
C LEU A 79 -25.34 0.93 13.56
N THR A 80 -25.38 0.28 14.73
CA THR A 80 -24.37 0.48 15.78
C THR A 80 -22.99 0.03 15.32
N THR A 81 -22.89 -1.11 14.63
CA THR A 81 -21.61 -1.54 14.04
C THR A 81 -21.15 -0.62 12.92
N ALA A 82 -22.05 -0.01 12.14
CA ALA A 82 -21.68 1.02 11.18
C ALA A 82 -21.08 2.27 11.86
N MET A 83 -21.73 2.76 12.92
CA MET A 83 -21.26 3.92 13.69
C MET A 83 -19.94 3.68 14.41
N ALA A 84 -19.65 2.45 14.82
CA ALA A 84 -18.35 2.09 15.40
C ALA A 84 -17.18 2.28 14.41
N GLY A 85 -17.45 2.50 13.12
CA GLY A 85 -16.47 2.82 12.10
C GLY A 85 -15.53 1.64 11.84
N PRO A 86 -16.04 0.51 11.33
CA PRO A 86 -15.20 -0.63 11.00
C PRO A 86 -14.27 -0.22 9.85
N THR A 87 -12.99 -0.55 9.97
CA THR A 87 -11.99 -0.17 8.96
C THR A 87 -11.56 -1.35 8.13
N THR A 88 -11.22 -1.10 6.87
CA THR A 88 -10.58 -2.07 6.01
C THR A 88 -9.27 -1.49 5.52
N ASP A 89 -8.30 -2.35 5.25
CA ASP A 89 -7.05 -1.94 4.63
C ASP A 89 -7.33 -1.48 3.19
N VAL A 90 -6.99 -0.22 2.88
CA VAL A 90 -7.12 0.39 1.55
C VAL A 90 -5.75 0.87 1.10
N ARG A 91 -5.39 0.53 -0.13
CA ARG A 91 -4.14 1.00 -0.75
C ARG A 91 -4.37 2.37 -1.35
N ILE A 92 -3.70 3.39 -0.81
CA ILE A 92 -3.75 4.77 -1.31
C ILE A 92 -2.40 5.06 -1.97
N PRO A 93 -2.39 5.68 -3.18
CA PRO A 93 -1.15 6.03 -3.85
C PRO A 93 -0.35 7.06 -3.03
N LEU A 94 0.95 6.85 -2.87
CA LEU A 94 1.83 7.82 -2.22
C LEU A 94 2.09 9.00 -3.18
N ASN A 95 1.22 10.02 -3.11
CA ASN A 95 1.32 11.22 -3.94
C ASN A 95 2.58 12.08 -3.69
N ARG A 96 3.41 11.72 -2.71
CA ARG A 96 4.67 12.41 -2.37
C ARG A 96 5.89 11.49 -2.38
N ALA A 97 5.77 10.25 -2.86
CA ALA A 97 6.92 9.35 -2.90
C ALA A 97 7.98 9.84 -3.89
N VAL A 98 9.25 9.74 -3.48
CA VAL A 98 10.40 10.04 -4.32
C VAL A 98 11.15 8.75 -4.60
N VAL A 99 11.40 8.47 -5.88
CA VAL A 99 12.23 7.36 -6.32
C VAL A 99 13.43 7.93 -7.04
N MET A 100 14.62 7.60 -6.56
CA MET A 100 15.86 7.92 -7.25
C MET A 100 16.35 6.68 -7.98
N LEU A 101 16.39 6.76 -9.30
CA LEU A 101 17.07 5.77 -10.12
C LEU A 101 18.55 6.15 -10.21
N VAL A 102 19.42 5.28 -9.73
CA VAL A 102 20.86 5.48 -9.66
C VAL A 102 21.50 4.42 -10.53
N ILE A 103 21.92 4.80 -11.73
CA ILE A 103 22.44 3.88 -12.75
C ILE A 103 23.95 4.01 -12.83
N ASP A 104 24.63 2.87 -12.74
CA ASP A 104 26.05 2.75 -13.03
C ASP A 104 26.29 2.91 -14.53
N VAL A 105 27.19 3.83 -14.89
CA VAL A 105 27.63 4.04 -16.27
C VAL A 105 29.12 3.79 -16.41
N SER A 106 29.70 2.98 -15.53
CA SER A 106 31.11 2.59 -15.63
C SER A 106 31.42 1.79 -16.90
N GLU A 107 32.70 1.69 -17.26
CA GLU A 107 33.13 0.96 -18.45
C GLU A 107 32.71 -0.52 -18.45
N SER A 108 32.57 -1.16 -17.30
CA SER A 108 32.07 -2.53 -17.21
C SER A 108 30.62 -2.67 -17.66
N MET A 109 29.83 -1.59 -17.63
CA MET A 109 28.48 -1.55 -18.21
C MET A 109 28.50 -1.52 -19.76
N ALA A 110 29.66 -1.35 -20.39
CA ALA A 110 29.81 -1.56 -21.83
C ALA A 110 29.96 -3.04 -22.21
N ALA A 111 30.01 -3.97 -21.24
CA ALA A 111 30.06 -5.40 -21.49
C ALA A 111 28.84 -5.89 -22.30
N THR A 112 29.09 -6.85 -23.20
CA THR A 112 28.10 -7.41 -24.14
C THR A 112 27.57 -8.77 -23.70
N ASP A 113 27.74 -9.13 -22.44
CA ASP A 113 27.22 -10.37 -21.86
C ASP A 113 25.69 -10.34 -21.71
N VAL A 114 25.11 -9.14 -21.60
CA VAL A 114 23.69 -8.89 -21.80
C VAL A 114 23.47 -8.13 -23.11
N ALA A 115 22.64 -8.65 -24.00
CA ALA A 115 22.40 -8.02 -25.29
C ALA A 115 21.60 -6.71 -25.16
N PRO A 116 21.94 -5.65 -25.94
CA PRO A 116 23.11 -5.52 -26.81
C PRO A 116 24.41 -5.19 -26.06
N ASN A 117 24.29 -4.44 -24.96
CA ASN A 117 25.29 -4.32 -23.89
C ASN A 117 24.54 -3.97 -22.59
N ARG A 118 25.19 -4.09 -21.44
CA ARG A 118 24.54 -3.82 -20.15
C ARG A 118 23.93 -2.40 -20.10
N LEU A 119 24.69 -1.36 -20.46
CA LEU A 119 24.19 0.01 -20.42
C LEU A 119 22.94 0.23 -21.29
N ALA A 120 22.92 -0.31 -22.50
CA ALA A 120 21.77 -0.19 -23.41
C ALA A 120 20.55 -0.97 -22.91
N ALA A 121 20.77 -2.14 -22.30
CA ALA A 121 19.70 -2.89 -21.64
C ALA A 121 19.15 -2.14 -20.41
N ALA A 122 20.03 -1.54 -19.61
CA ALA A 122 19.69 -0.66 -18.49
C ALA A 122 18.87 0.55 -18.95
N GLN A 123 19.27 1.18 -20.05
CA GLN A 123 18.52 2.29 -20.66
C GLN A 123 17.12 1.88 -21.09
N GLU A 124 16.96 0.73 -21.75
CA GLU A 124 15.66 0.24 -22.17
C GLU A 124 14.76 -0.09 -20.97
N ALA A 125 15.29 -0.84 -19.99
CA ALA A 125 14.55 -1.23 -18.81
C ALA A 125 14.19 -0.02 -17.92
N GLY A 126 15.11 0.92 -17.74
CA GLY A 126 14.89 2.17 -17.01
C GLY A 126 13.81 3.06 -17.64
N LYS A 127 13.74 3.11 -18.98
CA LYS A 127 12.64 3.81 -19.69
C LYS A 127 11.30 3.14 -19.45
N GLN A 128 11.25 1.81 -19.49
CA GLN A 128 10.04 1.05 -19.18
C GLN A 128 9.61 1.27 -17.72
N PHE A 129 10.56 1.24 -16.78
CA PHE A 129 10.29 1.54 -15.37
C PHE A 129 9.68 2.93 -15.19
N ALA A 130 10.21 3.94 -15.89
CA ALA A 130 9.66 5.30 -15.86
C ALA A 130 8.21 5.37 -16.39
N ASP A 131 7.86 4.57 -17.40
CA ASP A 131 6.51 4.51 -17.99
C ASP A 131 5.52 3.75 -17.08
N GLU A 132 5.96 2.71 -16.37
CA GLU A 132 5.11 1.86 -15.52
C GLU A 132 4.90 2.43 -14.10
N LEU A 133 5.79 3.33 -13.66
CA LEU A 133 5.72 3.95 -12.35
C LEU A 133 4.49 4.86 -12.23
N THR A 134 3.73 4.70 -11.14
CA THR A 134 2.50 5.47 -10.88
C THR A 134 2.72 6.98 -11.11
N PRO A 135 1.85 7.69 -11.87
CA PRO A 135 2.08 9.09 -12.28
C PRO A 135 2.31 10.09 -11.14
N ALA A 136 1.85 9.77 -9.93
CA ALA A 136 1.99 10.63 -8.76
C ALA A 136 3.38 10.56 -8.08
N ILE A 137 4.22 9.59 -8.45
CA ILE A 137 5.55 9.38 -7.86
C ILE A 137 6.58 10.25 -8.58
N ASN A 138 7.41 10.97 -7.84
CA ASN A 138 8.52 11.74 -8.39
C ASN A 138 9.70 10.81 -8.69
N LEU A 139 10.14 10.76 -9.93
CA LEU A 139 11.28 9.97 -10.37
C LEU A 139 12.45 10.90 -10.67
N GLY A 140 13.59 10.66 -10.03
CA GLY A 140 14.86 11.31 -10.34
C GLY A 140 15.84 10.33 -10.95
N LEU A 141 16.86 10.85 -11.62
CA LEU A 141 17.93 10.07 -12.25
C LEU A 141 19.30 10.60 -11.84
N VAL A 142 20.11 9.70 -11.31
CA VAL A 142 21.55 9.89 -11.06
C VAL A 142 22.30 8.90 -11.92
N ALA A 143 23.34 9.39 -12.61
CA ALA A 143 24.31 8.54 -13.28
C ALA A 143 25.63 8.64 -12.55
N PHE A 144 26.31 7.51 -12.35
CA PHE A 144 27.60 7.50 -11.67
C PHE A 144 28.61 6.60 -12.38
N ALA A 145 29.87 7.05 -12.37
CA ALA A 145 31.06 6.30 -12.80
C ALA A 145 32.19 6.74 -11.85
N ALA A 146 33.27 7.37 -12.34
CA ALA A 146 34.26 8.01 -11.46
C ALA A 146 33.69 9.08 -10.52
N ASN A 147 32.67 9.81 -10.96
CA ASN A 147 31.91 10.76 -10.16
C ASN A 147 30.42 10.52 -10.38
N ALA A 148 29.59 10.99 -9.44
CA ALA A 148 28.14 10.97 -9.59
C ALA A 148 27.59 12.32 -10.08
N THR A 149 26.58 12.26 -10.95
CA THR A 149 25.89 13.44 -11.48
C THR A 149 24.38 13.27 -11.39
N LEU A 150 23.70 14.28 -10.84
CA LEU A 150 22.23 14.37 -10.88
C LEU A 150 21.81 14.86 -12.26
N LEU A 151 21.29 13.96 -13.09
CA LEU A 151 20.83 14.29 -14.43
C LEU A 151 19.43 14.89 -14.42
N VAL A 152 18.55 14.35 -13.58
CA VAL A 152 17.17 14.81 -13.43
C VAL A 152 16.81 14.83 -11.96
N SER A 153 16.51 16.02 -11.44
CA SER A 153 15.90 16.17 -10.12
C SER A 153 14.53 15.48 -10.08
N PRO A 154 14.12 14.88 -8.94
CA PRO A 154 12.84 14.20 -8.82
C PRO A 154 11.67 14.97 -9.43
N THR A 155 11.03 14.37 -10.42
CA THR A 155 9.92 15.00 -11.14
C THR A 155 8.87 13.97 -11.56
N THR A 156 7.64 14.43 -11.78
CA THR A 156 6.59 13.62 -12.41
C THR A 156 6.72 13.61 -13.94
N ASN A 157 7.55 14.48 -14.53
CA ASN A 157 7.79 14.51 -15.98
C ASN A 157 8.65 13.32 -16.43
N ARG A 158 8.00 12.24 -16.85
CA ARG A 158 8.65 11.02 -17.37
C ARG A 158 9.47 11.28 -18.63
N GLY A 159 9.04 12.23 -19.47
CA GLY A 159 9.75 12.56 -20.72
C GLY A 159 11.16 13.08 -20.45
N ALA A 160 11.33 13.93 -19.44
CA ALA A 160 12.64 14.44 -19.03
C ALA A 160 13.58 13.32 -18.54
N VAL A 161 13.06 12.40 -17.72
CA VAL A 161 13.83 11.24 -17.22
C VAL A 161 14.23 10.34 -18.38
N LYS A 162 13.31 10.00 -19.28
CA LYS A 162 13.60 9.14 -20.44
C LYS A 162 14.65 9.75 -21.38
N ALA A 163 14.55 11.05 -21.66
CA ALA A 163 15.53 11.75 -22.46
C ALA A 163 16.92 11.76 -21.82
N ALA A 164 16.99 11.87 -20.48
CA ALA A 164 18.24 11.78 -19.76
C ALA A 164 18.81 10.35 -19.75
N ILE A 165 17.96 9.32 -19.66
CA ILE A 165 18.36 7.91 -19.79
C ILE A 165 18.97 7.65 -21.18
N ASP A 166 18.35 8.16 -22.26
CA ASP A 166 18.88 8.02 -23.63
C ASP A 166 20.26 8.67 -23.81
N GLY A 167 20.59 9.67 -22.98
CA GLY A 167 21.87 10.37 -23.00
C GLY A 167 23.00 9.70 -22.19
N LEU A 168 22.74 8.60 -21.48
CA LEU A 168 23.74 7.91 -20.68
C LEU A 168 24.87 7.34 -21.57
N GLN A 169 26.11 7.53 -21.13
CA GLN A 169 27.31 7.08 -21.83
C GLN A 169 28.27 6.44 -20.85
N ALA A 170 28.96 5.40 -21.29
CA ALA A 170 29.97 4.72 -20.49
C ALA A 170 31.14 5.67 -20.16
N ALA A 171 31.59 5.64 -18.91
CA ALA A 171 32.68 6.45 -18.39
C ALA A 171 33.60 5.60 -17.51
N PRO A 172 34.88 5.94 -17.38
CA PRO A 172 35.83 5.14 -16.61
C PRO A 172 35.55 5.21 -15.10
N LYS A 173 35.90 4.13 -14.40
CA LYS A 173 35.80 3.92 -12.94
C LYS A 173 34.37 3.88 -12.39
N THR A 174 34.25 3.48 -11.13
CA THR A 174 32.98 3.25 -10.44
C THR A 174 33.06 3.74 -9.01
N ALA A 175 32.25 4.75 -8.67
CA ALA A 175 32.13 5.39 -7.37
C ALA A 175 30.69 5.28 -6.85
N THR A 176 30.34 4.10 -6.36
CA THR A 176 28.98 3.75 -5.93
C THR A 176 28.53 4.61 -4.74
N GLY A 177 29.43 4.86 -3.78
CA GLY A 177 29.14 5.75 -2.64
C GLY A 177 28.73 7.17 -3.05
N GLU A 178 29.42 7.78 -4.02
CA GLU A 178 29.05 9.11 -4.52
C GLU A 178 27.68 9.12 -5.21
N GLY A 179 27.34 8.04 -5.92
CA GLY A 179 26.03 7.86 -6.55
C GLY A 179 24.90 7.90 -5.51
N ILE A 180 25.07 7.16 -4.42
CA ILE A 180 24.12 7.13 -3.31
C ILE A 180 24.04 8.49 -2.61
N PHE A 181 25.17 9.14 -2.30
CA PHE A 181 25.17 10.46 -1.66
C PHE A 181 24.49 11.53 -2.52
N THR A 182 24.74 11.52 -3.83
CA THR A 182 24.11 12.45 -4.77
C THR A 182 22.59 12.23 -4.81
N ALA A 183 22.14 10.97 -4.78
CA ALA A 183 20.73 10.63 -4.69
C ALA A 183 20.10 11.13 -3.38
N LEU A 184 20.75 10.93 -2.23
CA LEU A 184 20.31 11.45 -0.93
C LEU A 184 20.20 12.96 -0.93
N GLN A 185 21.19 13.67 -1.47
CA GLN A 185 21.17 15.14 -1.56
C GLN A 185 19.99 15.62 -2.44
N ALA A 186 19.71 14.94 -3.55
CA ALA A 186 18.57 15.25 -4.40
C ALA A 186 17.23 15.03 -3.67
N ILE A 187 17.11 13.93 -2.94
CA ILE A 187 15.94 13.63 -2.09
C ILE A 187 15.75 14.71 -1.04
N ALA A 188 16.81 15.08 -0.30
CA ALA A 188 16.76 16.11 0.74
C ALA A 188 16.35 17.48 0.17
N THR A 189 16.89 17.86 -0.98
CA THR A 189 16.57 19.12 -1.65
C THR A 189 15.10 19.17 -2.05
N VAL A 190 14.59 18.11 -2.67
CA VAL A 190 13.17 18.04 -3.07
C VAL A 190 12.27 17.95 -1.85
N GLY A 191 12.66 17.21 -0.81
CA GLY A 191 11.91 17.15 0.45
C GLY A 191 11.75 18.50 1.14
N ALA A 192 12.78 19.35 1.09
CA ALA A 192 12.72 20.71 1.62
C ALA A 192 11.78 21.61 0.79
N VAL A 193 11.77 21.49 -0.54
CA VAL A 193 10.93 22.29 -1.45
C VAL A 193 9.47 21.83 -1.44
N MET A 194 9.24 20.52 -1.42
CA MET A 194 7.91 19.91 -1.44
C MET A 194 7.14 20.04 -0.12
N GLY A 195 7.67 20.75 0.89
CA GLY A 195 7.17 20.84 2.26
C GLY A 195 5.65 20.69 2.43
N GLY A 196 5.22 19.86 3.39
CA GLY A 196 3.79 19.63 3.65
C GLY A 196 3.45 18.18 4.01
N GLY A 197 3.62 17.81 5.27
CA GLY A 197 3.22 16.52 5.86
C GLY A 197 3.93 16.28 7.19
N ASP A 198 3.44 15.36 8.02
CA ASP A 198 4.04 14.97 9.31
C ASP A 198 5.32 14.12 9.15
N GLY A 199 6.26 14.60 8.32
CA GLY A 199 7.55 13.94 8.10
C GLY A 199 8.17 14.16 6.70
N PRO A 200 9.44 13.73 6.51
CA PRO A 200 10.09 13.72 5.20
C PRO A 200 9.32 12.82 4.22
N PRO A 201 9.31 13.15 2.92
CA PRO A 201 8.61 12.33 1.94
C PRO A 201 9.22 10.91 1.92
N PRO A 202 8.38 9.87 1.82
CA PRO A 202 8.89 8.51 1.70
C PRO A 202 9.72 8.40 0.43
N ALA A 203 11.00 8.09 0.61
CA ALA A 203 11.96 8.05 -0.47
C ALA A 203 12.60 6.66 -0.57
N ARG A 204 12.89 6.24 -1.80
CA ARG A 204 13.60 4.99 -2.07
C ARG A 204 14.62 5.22 -3.18
N ILE A 205 15.79 4.61 -3.01
CA ILE A 205 16.83 4.59 -4.03
C ILE A 205 16.78 3.22 -4.70
N VAL A 206 16.80 3.21 -6.03
CA VAL A 206 16.99 2.01 -6.84
C VAL A 206 18.38 2.13 -7.47
N LEU A 207 19.31 1.33 -6.97
CA LEU A 207 20.70 1.30 -7.41
C LEU A 207 20.90 0.15 -8.39
N GLU A 208 21.21 0.46 -9.64
CA GLU A 208 21.57 -0.52 -10.67
C GLU A 208 23.07 -0.44 -10.91
N SER A 209 23.79 -1.54 -10.67
CA SER A 209 25.25 -1.62 -10.82
C SER A 209 25.67 -3.07 -11.04
N ASP A 210 26.87 -3.29 -11.55
CA ASP A 210 27.48 -4.61 -11.56
C ASP A 210 28.20 -4.95 -10.24
N GLY A 211 28.21 -4.04 -9.27
CA GLY A 211 28.72 -4.24 -7.92
C GLY A 211 30.22 -3.99 -7.73
N ALA A 212 30.98 -3.78 -8.82
CA ALA A 212 32.43 -3.58 -8.75
C ALA A 212 32.77 -2.12 -8.39
N GLU A 213 32.85 -1.80 -7.10
CA GLU A 213 33.32 -0.48 -6.64
C GLU A 213 34.86 -0.40 -6.73
N ASN A 214 35.36 0.57 -7.51
CA ASN A 214 36.80 0.80 -7.70
C ASN A 214 37.29 2.10 -7.05
N VAL A 215 36.36 2.95 -6.60
CA VAL A 215 36.62 4.23 -5.95
C VAL A 215 35.58 4.43 -4.85
N PRO A 216 35.97 4.60 -3.58
CA PRO A 216 37.30 4.40 -3.00
C PRO A 216 37.67 2.90 -2.86
N LEU A 217 38.96 2.58 -2.88
CA LEU A 217 39.46 1.21 -2.67
C LEU A 217 39.22 0.69 -1.24
N ASP A 218 38.99 1.59 -0.27
CA ASP A 218 38.62 1.23 1.10
C ASP A 218 37.09 1.27 1.26
N PRO A 219 36.43 0.12 1.52
CA PRO A 219 34.99 0.06 1.71
C PRO A 219 34.46 0.89 2.90
N ASN A 220 35.32 1.25 3.86
CA ASN A 220 34.99 2.08 5.00
C ASN A 220 35.35 3.56 4.82
N ALA A 221 35.83 3.95 3.63
CA ALA A 221 36.14 5.33 3.36
C ALA A 221 34.90 6.23 3.54
N PRO A 222 35.11 7.53 3.83
CA PRO A 222 34.03 8.50 3.98
C PRO A 222 33.10 8.58 2.75
N GLN A 223 33.65 8.30 1.56
CA GLN A 223 32.93 8.29 0.29
C GLN A 223 32.59 6.89 -0.24
N GLY A 224 32.78 5.83 0.57
CA GLY A 224 32.49 4.45 0.16
C GLY A 224 31.00 4.10 0.19
N ALA A 225 30.60 3.07 -0.57
CA ALA A 225 29.20 2.64 -0.67
C ALA A 225 28.56 2.29 0.67
N PHE A 226 29.29 1.64 1.59
CA PHE A 226 28.74 1.27 2.90
C PHE A 226 28.54 2.48 3.83
N THR A 227 29.38 3.51 3.71
CA THR A 227 29.18 4.76 4.45
C THR A 227 27.94 5.50 3.94
N ALA A 228 27.77 5.56 2.61
CA ALA A 228 26.58 6.13 1.99
C ALA A 228 25.30 5.34 2.36
N ALA A 229 25.37 4.01 2.40
CA ALA A 229 24.27 3.16 2.85
C ALA A 229 23.86 3.44 4.30
N ARG A 230 24.84 3.62 5.21
CA ARG A 230 24.56 4.00 6.60
C ARG A 230 23.88 5.38 6.70
N ALA A 231 24.31 6.34 5.88
CA ALA A 231 23.67 7.65 5.80
C ALA A 231 22.22 7.54 5.30
N ALA A 232 21.98 6.74 4.25
CA ALA A 232 20.62 6.48 3.76
C ALA A 232 19.72 5.88 4.84
N LYS A 233 20.23 4.90 5.61
CA LYS A 233 19.49 4.31 6.75
C LYS A 233 19.14 5.35 7.81
N ALA A 234 20.08 6.26 8.13
CA ALA A 234 19.86 7.32 9.12
C ALA A 234 18.77 8.32 8.68
N GLU A 235 18.61 8.53 7.36
CA GLU A 235 17.55 9.36 6.79
C GLU A 235 16.24 8.60 6.52
N GLY A 236 16.18 7.30 6.84
CA GLY A 236 15.01 6.45 6.60
C GLY A 236 14.79 6.08 5.13
N VAL A 237 15.82 6.22 4.29
CA VAL A 237 15.78 5.92 2.85
C VAL A 237 16.27 4.49 2.62
N GLN A 238 15.39 3.65 2.08
CA GLN A 238 15.73 2.27 1.71
C GLN A 238 16.44 2.25 0.34
N ILE A 239 17.47 1.40 0.20
CA ILE A 239 18.15 1.19 -1.08
C ILE A 239 17.80 -0.20 -1.59
N SER A 240 17.14 -0.28 -2.74
CA SER A 240 16.98 -1.53 -3.49
C SER A 240 18.10 -1.63 -4.50
N THR A 241 18.87 -2.70 -4.48
CA THR A 241 19.98 -2.91 -5.41
C THR A 241 19.59 -3.91 -6.49
N ILE A 242 20.05 -3.67 -7.70
CA ILE A 242 19.92 -4.56 -8.83
C ILE A 242 21.34 -4.82 -9.31
N SER A 243 21.84 -6.03 -9.05
CA SER A 243 23.06 -6.49 -9.67
C SER A 243 22.77 -6.87 -11.11
N PHE A 244 23.49 -6.25 -12.05
CA PHE A 244 23.21 -6.41 -13.46
C PHE A 244 24.42 -6.93 -14.23
N GLY A 245 24.25 -8.10 -14.84
CA GLY A 245 25.29 -8.78 -15.60
C GLY A 245 25.37 -10.27 -15.29
N THR A 246 26.29 -10.93 -15.97
CA THR A 246 26.55 -12.36 -15.79
C THR A 246 27.89 -12.59 -15.08
N PRO A 247 28.09 -13.76 -14.43
CA PRO A 247 29.37 -14.12 -13.82
C PRO A 247 30.55 -14.15 -14.81
N ASP A 248 30.28 -14.43 -16.08
CA ASP A 248 31.29 -14.54 -17.15
C ASP A 248 31.44 -13.23 -17.97
N GLY A 249 30.95 -12.11 -17.43
CA GLY A 249 31.01 -10.81 -18.08
C GLY A 249 32.44 -10.40 -18.44
N THR A 250 32.62 -9.88 -19.67
CA THR A 250 33.90 -9.33 -20.13
C THR A 250 33.69 -8.03 -20.88
N VAL A 251 34.65 -7.13 -20.76
CA VAL A 251 34.71 -5.87 -21.52
C VAL A 251 36.02 -5.79 -22.29
N VAL A 252 35.98 -5.24 -23.50
CA VAL A 252 37.19 -4.95 -24.28
C VAL A 252 37.61 -3.53 -23.98
N TYR A 253 38.70 -3.37 -23.23
CA TYR A 253 39.27 -2.07 -22.91
C TYR A 253 40.69 -1.99 -23.47
N GLN A 254 40.95 -0.96 -24.29
CA GLN A 254 42.25 -0.74 -24.95
C GLN A 254 42.78 -1.98 -25.71
N GLY A 255 41.88 -2.79 -26.29
CA GLY A 255 42.25 -4.00 -27.04
C GLY A 255 42.55 -5.24 -26.19
N ALA A 256 42.43 -5.15 -24.86
CA ALA A 256 42.51 -6.29 -23.94
C ALA A 256 41.12 -6.67 -23.43
N THR A 257 40.84 -7.97 -23.34
CA THR A 257 39.62 -8.49 -22.72
C THR A 257 39.83 -8.55 -21.21
N ILE A 258 39.08 -7.74 -20.46
CA ILE A 258 39.12 -7.68 -19.00
C ILE A 258 37.85 -8.35 -18.45
N PRO A 259 37.98 -9.33 -17.53
CA PRO A 259 36.83 -9.92 -16.86
C PRO A 259 36.19 -8.90 -15.90
N VAL A 260 34.86 -8.78 -16.00
CA VAL A 260 34.01 -7.91 -15.18
C VAL A 260 32.82 -8.73 -14.65
N PRO A 261 33.10 -9.72 -13.76
CA PRO A 261 32.05 -10.51 -13.15
C PRO A 261 31.17 -9.62 -12.28
N VAL A 262 29.88 -9.95 -12.22
CA VAL A 262 28.95 -9.25 -11.33
C VAL A 262 29.26 -9.57 -9.86
N ASP A 263 29.28 -8.55 -8.99
CA ASP A 263 29.47 -8.68 -7.55
C ASP A 263 28.16 -8.45 -6.79
N ASP A 264 27.46 -9.55 -6.52
CA ASP A 264 26.25 -9.52 -5.70
C ASP A 264 26.54 -9.24 -4.22
N GLN A 265 27.74 -9.53 -3.70
CA GLN A 265 28.02 -9.49 -2.26
C GLN A 265 28.03 -8.06 -1.74
N THR A 266 28.71 -7.16 -2.45
CA THR A 266 28.79 -5.73 -2.10
C THR A 266 27.41 -5.09 -2.12
N LEU A 267 26.62 -5.36 -3.17
CA LEU A 267 25.25 -4.84 -3.31
C LEU A 267 24.29 -5.43 -2.27
N GLN A 268 24.43 -6.71 -1.91
CA GLN A 268 23.65 -7.31 -0.83
C GLN A 268 23.95 -6.66 0.51
N GLU A 269 25.21 -6.35 0.81
CA GLU A 269 25.57 -5.71 2.08
C GLU A 269 24.95 -4.31 2.22
N ILE A 270 24.89 -3.52 1.15
CA ILE A 270 24.18 -2.23 1.10
C ILE A 270 22.70 -2.40 1.47
N THR A 271 22.04 -3.42 0.93
CA THR A 271 20.62 -3.67 1.22
C THR A 271 20.38 -4.12 2.66
N LYS A 272 21.28 -4.93 3.25
CA LYS A 272 21.21 -5.31 4.67
C LYS A 272 21.34 -4.10 5.59
N ILE A 273 22.21 -3.14 5.24
CA ILE A 273 22.37 -1.90 6.02
C ILE A 273 21.08 -1.08 5.96
N THR A 274 20.44 -0.96 4.80
CA THR A 274 19.30 -0.05 4.58
C THR A 274 17.92 -0.68 4.73
N ASP A 275 17.85 -1.95 5.13
CA ASP A 275 16.61 -2.75 5.17
C ASP A 275 15.89 -2.77 3.80
N GLY A 276 16.69 -2.79 2.73
CA GLY A 276 16.27 -2.82 1.34
C GLY A 276 16.15 -4.24 0.77
N GLN A 277 16.06 -4.34 -0.56
CA GLN A 277 15.96 -5.61 -1.28
C GLN A 277 17.04 -5.69 -2.35
N ALA A 278 17.74 -6.82 -2.40
CA ALA A 278 18.70 -7.13 -3.45
C ALA A 278 18.03 -7.99 -4.53
N PHE A 279 18.25 -7.62 -5.77
CA PHE A 279 17.80 -8.34 -6.96
C PHE A 279 18.99 -8.60 -7.86
N HIS A 280 18.90 -9.67 -8.64
CA HIS A 280 19.90 -10.04 -9.63
C HIS A 280 19.22 -10.16 -10.98
N ALA A 281 19.82 -9.56 -12.01
CA ALA A 281 19.35 -9.62 -13.38
C ALA A 281 20.50 -9.94 -14.33
N ASP A 282 20.34 -11.04 -15.06
CA ASP A 282 21.28 -11.57 -16.04
C ASP A 282 20.89 -11.23 -17.49
N SER A 283 19.74 -10.58 -17.66
CA SER A 283 19.11 -10.33 -18.96
C SER A 283 18.18 -9.13 -18.88
N LEU A 284 17.93 -8.50 -20.03
CA LEU A 284 16.95 -7.41 -20.14
C LEU A 284 15.55 -7.84 -19.66
N ALA A 285 15.15 -9.08 -19.94
CA ALA A 285 13.86 -9.61 -19.50
C ALA A 285 13.78 -9.72 -17.97
N SER A 286 14.82 -10.27 -17.33
CA SER A 286 14.92 -10.35 -15.88
C SER A 286 14.93 -8.96 -15.24
N LEU A 287 15.69 -8.02 -15.82
CA LEU A 287 15.75 -6.63 -15.35
C LEU A 287 14.36 -5.95 -15.39
N LYS A 288 13.59 -6.17 -16.45
CA LYS A 288 12.19 -5.68 -16.56
C LYS A 288 11.29 -6.29 -15.49
N GLU A 289 11.44 -7.58 -15.17
CA GLU A 289 10.67 -8.23 -14.11
C GLU A 289 11.00 -7.67 -12.72
N VAL A 290 12.28 -7.41 -12.45
CA VAL A 290 12.74 -6.76 -11.22
C VAL A 290 12.12 -5.37 -11.09
N TYR A 291 12.19 -4.54 -12.14
CA TYR A 291 11.56 -3.23 -12.15
C TYR A 291 10.04 -3.29 -11.94
N GLY A 292 9.34 -4.25 -12.57
CA GLY A 292 7.91 -4.48 -12.34
C GLY A 292 7.58 -4.94 -10.92
N THR A 293 8.50 -5.63 -10.25
CA THR A 293 8.36 -6.00 -8.82
C THR A 293 8.57 -4.79 -7.91
N LEU A 294 9.59 -3.97 -8.19
CA LEU A 294 9.84 -2.72 -7.48
C LEU A 294 8.64 -1.78 -7.62
N GLN A 295 8.08 -1.60 -8.82
CA GLN A 295 6.91 -0.75 -9.06
C GLN A 295 5.69 -1.17 -8.23
N ARG A 296 5.45 -2.48 -8.03
CA ARG A 296 4.33 -2.97 -7.22
C ARG A 296 4.50 -2.69 -5.73
N GLN A 297 5.75 -2.65 -5.26
CA GLN A 297 6.07 -2.30 -3.88
C GLN A 297 6.11 -0.79 -3.66
N ILE A 298 6.58 -0.05 -4.66
CA ILE A 298 6.81 1.38 -4.62
C ILE A 298 5.57 2.09 -5.17
N GLY A 299 4.76 2.65 -4.28
CA GLY A 299 3.70 3.55 -4.70
C GLY A 299 2.37 3.41 -3.98
N TYR A 300 2.22 2.43 -3.09
CA TYR A 300 1.00 2.28 -2.29
C TYR A 300 1.32 2.20 -0.81
N GLU A 301 0.66 3.04 -0.02
CA GLU A 301 0.60 2.90 1.42
C GLU A 301 -0.74 2.24 1.77
N THR A 302 -0.69 1.27 2.69
CA THR A 302 -1.92 0.64 3.19
C THR A 302 -2.41 1.45 4.37
N VAL A 303 -3.47 2.22 4.15
CA VAL A 303 -4.12 3.02 5.19
C VAL A 303 -5.44 2.35 5.57
N LYS A 304 -5.82 2.46 6.84
CA LYS A 304 -7.14 2.01 7.31
C LYS A 304 -8.23 2.93 6.76
N GLY A 305 -8.89 2.48 5.70
CA GLY A 305 -10.04 3.16 5.10
C GLY A 305 -11.35 2.80 5.79
N ASP A 306 -12.36 3.64 5.62
CA ASP A 306 -13.69 3.44 6.18
C ASP A 306 -14.46 2.33 5.45
N ALA A 307 -15.02 1.37 6.20
CA ALA A 307 -15.87 0.29 5.72
C ALA A 307 -17.29 0.34 6.36
N SER A 308 -17.69 1.49 6.91
CA SER A 308 -18.99 1.70 7.57
C SER A 308 -20.19 1.66 6.61
N LEU A 309 -20.00 2.06 5.35
CA LEU A 309 -21.09 2.25 4.37
C LEU A 309 -21.91 0.98 4.14
N ALA A 310 -21.26 -0.18 4.02
CA ALA A 310 -21.93 -1.46 3.82
C ALA A 310 -22.86 -1.82 5.00
N TRP A 311 -22.38 -1.60 6.23
CA TRP A 311 -23.15 -1.83 7.46
C TRP A 311 -24.31 -0.84 7.58
N MET A 312 -24.12 0.42 7.17
CA MET A 312 -25.15 1.44 7.15
C MET A 312 -26.28 1.08 6.17
N LEU A 313 -25.95 0.63 4.96
CA LEU A 313 -26.93 0.18 3.97
C LEU A 313 -27.71 -1.05 4.45
N LEU A 314 -27.01 -2.08 4.95
CA LEU A 314 -27.65 -3.27 5.50
C LEU A 314 -28.58 -2.93 6.66
N GLY A 315 -28.11 -2.12 7.61
CA GLY A 315 -28.92 -1.66 8.74
C GLY A 315 -30.17 -0.90 8.30
N SER A 316 -30.05 0.00 7.33
CA SER A 316 -31.17 0.80 6.79
C SER A 316 -32.21 -0.07 6.08
N VAL A 317 -31.78 -1.04 5.28
CA VAL A 317 -32.68 -1.97 4.58
C VAL A 317 -33.44 -2.86 5.58
N VAL A 318 -32.75 -3.39 6.59
CA VAL A 318 -33.39 -4.19 7.64
C VAL A 318 -34.36 -3.35 8.47
N MET A 319 -34.03 -2.08 8.75
CA MET A 319 -34.92 -1.15 9.44
C MET A 319 -36.18 -0.86 8.63
N ALA A 320 -36.07 -0.60 7.33
CA ALA A 320 -37.22 -0.43 6.45
C ALA A 320 -38.11 -1.69 6.43
N GLY A 321 -37.49 -2.88 6.37
CA GLY A 321 -38.17 -4.16 6.50
C GLY A 321 -38.91 -4.32 7.84
N ALA A 322 -38.32 -3.86 8.95
CA ALA A 322 -38.95 -3.89 10.27
C ALA A 322 -40.20 -3.00 10.32
N VAL A 323 -40.13 -1.79 9.73
CA VAL A 323 -41.27 -0.86 9.65
C VAL A 323 -42.39 -1.44 8.79
N LEU A 324 -42.07 -1.96 7.59
CA LEU A 324 -43.06 -2.59 6.70
C LEU A 324 -43.70 -3.81 7.37
N ALA A 325 -42.91 -4.71 7.94
CA ALA A 325 -43.40 -5.86 8.68
C ALA A 325 -44.30 -5.43 9.84
N GLY A 326 -43.94 -4.35 10.55
CA GLY A 326 -44.75 -3.75 11.60
C GLY A 326 -46.11 -3.28 11.08
N LEU A 327 -46.15 -2.58 9.95
CA LEU A 327 -47.39 -2.11 9.33
C LEU A 327 -48.27 -3.26 8.84
N PHE A 328 -47.71 -4.28 8.19
CA PHE A 328 -48.49 -5.40 7.63
C PHE A 328 -48.93 -6.42 8.68
N LEU A 329 -48.08 -6.75 9.66
CA LEU A 329 -48.37 -7.80 10.66
C LEU A 329 -49.15 -7.29 11.89
N ASN A 330 -49.09 -5.98 12.21
CA ASN A 330 -49.90 -5.39 13.29
C ASN A 330 -51.16 -4.67 12.78
N ARG A 331 -51.43 -4.63 11.48
CA ARG A 331 -52.72 -4.14 10.95
C ARG A 331 -53.84 -5.07 11.40
N ARG A 332 -54.45 -4.74 12.54
CA ARG A 332 -55.88 -4.98 12.78
C ARG A 332 -56.63 -3.90 12.00
N LEU A 333 -56.66 -4.00 10.66
CA LEU A 333 -57.63 -3.22 9.91
C LEU A 333 -59.01 -3.78 10.28
N PRO A 334 -59.92 -2.98 10.85
CA PRO A 334 -61.32 -3.38 10.85
C PRO A 334 -61.72 -3.55 9.39
N ALA A 335 -62.16 -4.76 9.04
CA ALA A 335 -62.87 -5.01 7.79
C ALA A 335 -64.27 -4.38 7.88
#